data_AF-A0A844ZJ42-F1
#
_entry.id   AF-A0A844ZJ42-F1
#
_cell.length_a   1.000
_cell.length_b   1.000
_cell.length_c   1.000
_cell.angle_alpha   90.00
_cell.angle_beta   90.00
_cell.angle_gamma   90.00
#
_symmetry.space_group_name_H-M   'P 1'
#
loop_
_entity.id
_entity.type
_entity.pdbx_description
1 polymer ?
#
loop_
_entity_poly.entity_id
_entity_poly.type
_entity_poly.pdbx_seq_one_letter_code
_entity_poly.pdbx_strand_id
1 'polypeptide(L)'
;MLAALLTLIAAQFDPGAPLTGQFDGTCLYPETLRERAEGDNLVTCNRVTVDDKGIVFASRSWGVRMRFSGTFEGDRMTVTSIAGRNGEQVEARGTCQIYYANEEVSTIACTAIAHGRAHLANFVVSRL
;
A
#
# COMPACT_ATOMS: atom_id res chain seq x y z
N MET A 1 -40.82 -6.70 42.75
CA MET A 1 -40.95 -6.01 41.44
C MET A 1 -39.57 -5.93 40.82
N LEU A 2 -39.39 -6.61 39.70
CA LEU A 2 -38.13 -6.74 38.94
C LEU A 2 -37.71 -5.38 38.36
N ALA A 3 -36.45 -4.98 38.57
CA ALA A 3 -35.81 -3.92 37.79
C ALA A 3 -34.91 -4.60 36.74
N ALA A 4 -35.38 -4.64 35.48
CA ALA A 4 -34.65 -5.25 34.38
C ALA A 4 -33.58 -4.29 33.84
N LEU A 5 -32.35 -4.79 33.80
CA LEU A 5 -31.16 -4.16 33.22
C LEU A 5 -31.37 -3.86 31.72
N LEU A 6 -31.02 -2.64 31.32
CA LEU A 6 -30.79 -2.25 29.92
C LEU A 6 -29.32 -1.86 29.77
N THR A 7 -28.44 -2.86 29.65
CA THR A 7 -27.07 -2.64 29.17
C THR A 7 -27.10 -2.54 27.65
N LEU A 8 -27.09 -1.32 27.13
CA LEU A 8 -26.83 -1.03 25.72
C LEU A 8 -25.42 -1.50 25.38
N ILE A 9 -25.32 -2.60 24.64
CA ILE A 9 -24.08 -3.07 24.02
C ILE A 9 -23.80 -2.14 22.84
N ALA A 10 -22.98 -1.12 23.06
CA ALA A 10 -22.32 -0.43 21.96
C ALA A 10 -21.34 -1.42 21.33
N ALA A 11 -21.73 -2.06 20.23
CA ALA A 11 -20.80 -2.76 19.36
C ALA A 11 -19.77 -1.73 18.90
N GLN A 12 -18.57 -1.81 19.49
CA GLN A 12 -17.44 -1.03 19.07
C GLN A 12 -17.09 -1.56 17.68
N PHE A 13 -17.43 -0.81 16.63
CA PHE A 13 -16.81 -1.01 15.33
C PHE A 13 -15.33 -0.76 15.58
N ASP A 14 -14.57 -1.83 15.77
CA ASP A 14 -13.12 -1.77 15.67
C ASP A 14 -12.84 -1.61 14.18
N PRO A 15 -12.46 -0.41 13.68
CA PRO A 15 -11.98 -0.31 12.32
C PRO A 15 -10.70 -1.13 12.31
N GLY A 16 -10.82 -2.40 11.89
CA GLY A 16 -9.81 -3.44 12.11
C GLY A 16 -8.40 -2.90 11.94
N ALA A 17 -7.53 -3.22 12.90
CA ALA A 17 -6.18 -2.68 12.98
C ALA A 17 -5.50 -2.65 11.59
N PRO A 18 -4.86 -1.53 11.20
CA PRO A 18 -4.28 -1.40 9.87
C PRO A 18 -3.27 -2.51 9.65
N LEU A 19 -3.37 -3.17 8.48
CA LEU A 19 -2.46 -4.23 8.09
C LEU A 19 -1.02 -3.75 8.29
N THR A 20 -0.28 -4.44 9.15
CA THR A 20 1.15 -4.19 9.35
C THR A 20 1.89 -5.49 9.10
N GLY A 21 2.93 -5.43 8.27
CA GLY A 21 3.67 -6.64 7.94
C GLY A 21 4.66 -6.47 6.81
N GLN A 22 5.43 -7.53 6.57
CA GLN A 22 6.35 -7.64 5.46
C GLN A 22 5.96 -8.83 4.59
N PHE A 23 5.88 -8.60 3.29
CA PHE A 23 5.48 -9.61 2.32
C PHE A 23 6.55 -9.74 1.24
N ASP A 24 6.79 -10.97 0.83
CA ASP A 24 7.69 -11.31 -0.26
C ASP A 24 6.87 -11.62 -1.52
N GLY A 25 7.39 -11.25 -2.70
CA GLY A 25 6.59 -11.23 -3.93
C GLY A 25 7.32 -10.55 -5.07
N THR A 26 6.58 -9.94 -6.01
CA THR A 26 7.19 -9.22 -7.15
C THR A 26 6.30 -8.08 -7.63
N CYS A 27 6.91 -6.95 -7.96
CA CYS A 27 6.24 -5.88 -8.72
C CYS A 27 6.05 -6.31 -10.18
N LEU A 28 4.81 -6.49 -10.64
CA LEU A 28 4.44 -6.95 -11.98
C LEU A 28 3.51 -5.93 -12.66
N TYR A 29 3.69 -5.75 -13.97
CA TYR A 29 2.90 -4.80 -14.76
C TYR A 29 2.45 -5.45 -16.06
N PRO A 30 1.19 -5.30 -16.49
CA PRO A 30 0.74 -5.72 -17.81
C PRO A 30 1.55 -5.05 -18.92
N GLU A 31 1.77 -5.74 -20.04
CA GLU A 31 2.56 -5.21 -21.16
C GLU A 31 1.98 -3.89 -21.69
N THR A 32 0.66 -3.79 -21.79
CA THR A 32 -0.04 -2.57 -22.23
C THR A 32 0.21 -1.37 -21.34
N LEU A 33 0.54 -1.57 -20.06
CA LEU A 33 0.93 -0.50 -19.16
C LEU A 33 2.40 -0.11 -19.39
N ARG A 34 3.28 -1.11 -19.57
CA ARG A 34 4.71 -0.90 -19.85
C ARG A 34 4.93 -0.07 -21.11
N GLU A 35 4.16 -0.34 -22.17
CA GLU A 35 4.23 0.40 -23.43
C GLU A 35 3.77 1.86 -23.30
N ARG A 36 2.88 2.17 -22.34
CA ARG A 36 2.31 3.51 -22.15
C ARG A 36 3.01 4.33 -21.08
N ALA A 37 3.81 3.70 -20.22
CA ALA A 37 4.49 4.33 -19.10
C ALA A 37 5.74 5.13 -19.52
N GLU A 38 5.84 5.57 -20.77
CA GLU A 38 6.96 6.39 -21.24
C GLU A 38 7.03 7.69 -20.41
N GLY A 39 8.09 7.82 -19.60
CA GLY A 39 8.30 8.96 -18.70
C GLY A 39 7.81 8.75 -17.26
N ASP A 40 7.03 7.69 -17.00
CA ASP A 40 6.57 7.29 -15.68
C ASP A 40 7.55 6.34 -14.98
N ASN A 41 7.42 6.23 -13.66
CA ASN A 41 8.26 5.36 -12.85
C ASN A 41 7.50 4.07 -12.47
N LEU A 42 7.84 2.98 -13.15
CA LEU A 42 7.42 1.63 -12.78
C LEU A 42 8.39 1.04 -11.74
N VAL A 43 7.91 0.90 -10.49
CA VAL A 43 8.76 0.41 -9.40
C VAL A 43 9.09 -1.07 -9.62
N THR A 44 10.37 -1.41 -9.70
CA THR A 44 10.85 -2.80 -9.63
C THR A 44 11.13 -3.19 -8.19
N CYS A 45 10.46 -4.23 -7.68
CA CYS A 45 10.56 -4.67 -6.28
C CYS A 45 10.31 -6.17 -6.15
N ASN A 46 10.77 -6.77 -5.04
CA ASN A 46 10.46 -8.16 -4.67
C ASN A 46 10.15 -8.35 -3.17
N ARG A 47 9.93 -7.23 -2.47
CA ARG A 47 9.50 -7.17 -1.08
C ARG A 47 8.67 -5.91 -0.87
N VAL A 48 7.67 -6.00 0.00
CA VAL A 48 6.87 -4.86 0.44
C VAL A 48 6.72 -4.88 1.96
N THR A 49 6.80 -3.71 2.58
CA THR A 49 6.50 -3.52 4.01
C THR A 49 5.34 -2.55 4.11
N VAL A 50 4.35 -2.89 4.93
CA VAL A 50 3.20 -2.04 5.27
C VAL A 50 3.31 -1.68 6.74
N ASP A 51 3.23 -0.40 7.06
CA ASP A 51 3.22 0.16 8.41
C ASP A 51 2.15 1.26 8.53
N ASP A 52 1.96 1.79 9.73
CA ASP A 52 1.01 2.86 10.04
C ASP A 52 1.27 4.16 9.27
N LYS A 53 2.50 4.34 8.77
CA LYS A 53 2.96 5.51 8.04
C LYS A 53 2.96 5.30 6.52
N GLY A 54 2.69 4.09 6.03
CA GLY A 54 2.54 3.80 4.61
C GLY A 54 3.15 2.48 4.12
N ILE A 55 3.54 2.48 2.85
CA ILE A 55 3.93 1.27 2.11
C ILE A 55 5.30 1.48 1.48
N VAL A 56 6.23 0.56 1.77
CA VAL A 56 7.60 0.58 1.27
C VAL A 56 7.82 -0.58 0.32
N PHE A 57 8.10 -0.29 -0.95
CA PHE A 57 8.50 -1.28 -1.94
C PHE A 57 10.03 -1.34 -2.01
N ALA A 58 10.58 -2.55 -1.84
CA ALA A 58 12.01 -2.80 -1.76
C ALA A 58 12.47 -3.91 -2.71
N SER A 59 13.75 -3.87 -3.07
CA SER A 59 14.47 -5.00 -3.63
C SER A 59 15.38 -5.59 -2.56
N ARG A 60 15.38 -6.91 -2.36
CA ARG A 60 16.32 -7.58 -1.45
C ARG A 60 17.78 -7.27 -1.76
N SER A 61 18.13 -7.03 -3.03
CA SER A 61 19.50 -6.72 -3.45
C SER A 61 19.88 -5.25 -3.36
N TRP A 62 18.90 -4.33 -3.39
CA TRP A 62 19.15 -2.89 -3.55
C TRP A 62 18.42 -2.01 -2.53
N GLY A 63 17.77 -2.60 -1.53
CA GLY A 63 17.02 -1.89 -0.50
C GLY A 63 15.78 -1.18 -1.04
N VAL A 64 15.43 -0.06 -0.40
CA VAL A 64 14.22 0.72 -0.70
C VAL A 64 14.23 1.21 -2.15
N ARG A 65 13.11 1.02 -2.82
CA ARG A 65 12.89 1.47 -4.20
C ARG A 65 11.98 2.68 -4.24
N MET A 66 10.89 2.60 -3.48
CA MET A 66 9.88 3.64 -3.39
C MET A 66 9.12 3.48 -2.08
N ARG A 67 8.97 4.56 -1.32
CA ARG A 67 8.02 4.66 -0.20
C ARG A 67 6.85 5.52 -0.63
N PHE A 68 5.64 5.06 -0.35
CA PHE A 68 4.40 5.83 -0.42
C PHE A 68 3.95 6.07 1.02
N SER A 69 3.79 7.33 1.40
CA SER A 69 3.34 7.71 2.75
C SER A 69 1.97 8.38 2.66
N GLY A 70 1.14 8.16 3.68
CA GLY A 70 -0.25 8.59 3.62
C GLY A 70 -1.05 8.20 4.85
N THR A 71 -2.37 8.32 4.73
CA THR A 71 -3.33 7.94 5.78
C THR A 71 -4.19 6.79 5.28
N PHE A 72 -4.34 5.76 6.11
CA PHE A 72 -5.17 4.60 5.82
C PHE A 72 -6.63 4.82 6.24
N GLU A 73 -7.53 4.30 5.43
CA GLU A 73 -8.95 4.10 5.70
C GLU A 73 -9.29 2.66 5.29
N GLY A 74 -9.19 1.74 6.25
CA GLY A 74 -9.23 0.30 5.99
C GLY A 74 -8.08 -0.14 5.07
N ASP A 75 -8.42 -0.80 3.95
CA ASP A 75 -7.45 -1.34 2.99
C ASP A 75 -6.95 -0.33 1.95
N ARG A 76 -7.44 0.90 2.04
CA ARG A 76 -7.10 1.98 1.12
C ARG A 76 -6.25 3.02 1.86
N MET A 77 -5.16 3.44 1.24
CA MET A 77 -4.36 4.57 1.69
C MET A 77 -4.50 5.74 0.73
N THR A 78 -4.74 6.94 1.27
CA THR A 78 -4.58 8.19 0.51
C THR A 78 -3.13 8.64 0.62
N VAL A 79 -2.43 8.72 -0.52
CA VAL A 79 -1.01 9.09 -0.58
C VAL A 79 -0.87 10.61 -0.53
N THR A 80 -0.01 11.09 0.36
CA THR A 80 0.32 12.52 0.51
C THR A 80 1.76 12.82 0.13
N SER A 81 2.63 11.81 0.10
CA SER A 81 4.03 11.97 -0.29
C SER A 81 4.65 10.65 -0.73
N ILE A 82 5.73 10.76 -1.50
CA ILE A 82 6.56 9.62 -1.91
C ILE A 82 8.04 9.90 -1.64
N ALA A 83 8.84 8.85 -1.42
CA ALA A 83 10.29 8.99 -1.27
C ALA A 83 11.06 7.89 -2.02
N GLY A 84 11.98 8.32 -2.90
CA GLY A 84 12.80 7.46 -3.78
C GLY A 84 13.96 6.77 -3.08
N ARG A 85 14.90 6.23 -3.88
CA ARG A 85 16.14 5.61 -3.36
C ARG A 85 16.97 6.58 -2.49
N ASN A 86 16.95 7.87 -2.82
CA ASN A 86 17.70 8.90 -2.12
C ASN A 86 17.06 9.28 -0.76
N GLY A 87 15.88 8.74 -0.44
CA GLY A 87 15.14 9.03 0.78
C GLY A 87 14.50 10.43 0.80
N GLU A 88 14.70 11.25 -0.24
CA GLU A 88 14.07 12.55 -0.34
C GLU A 88 12.57 12.39 -0.50
N GLN A 89 11.83 13.03 0.40
CA GLN A 89 10.37 13.00 0.39
C GLN A 89 9.84 14.18 -0.41
N VAL A 90 8.95 13.90 -1.35
CA VAL A 90 8.28 14.90 -2.18
C VAL A 90 6.77 14.80 -2.02
N GLU A 91 6.08 15.92 -2.12
CA GLU A 91 4.61 15.95 -2.12
C GLU A 91 4.09 15.15 -3.32
N ALA A 92 3.07 14.34 -3.07
CA ALA A 92 2.44 13.53 -4.09
C ALA A 92 0.95 13.41 -3.82
N ARG A 93 0.18 13.12 -4.87
CA ARG A 93 -1.24 12.80 -4.75
C ARG A 93 -1.51 11.46 -5.36
N GLY A 94 -2.19 10.59 -4.63
CA GLY A 94 -2.39 9.23 -5.11
C GLY A 94 -3.16 8.36 -4.15
N THR A 95 -3.18 7.07 -4.45
CA THR A 95 -3.80 6.08 -3.59
C THR A 95 -3.01 4.78 -3.62
N CYS A 96 -3.05 4.06 -2.51
CA CYS A 96 -2.71 2.64 -2.49
C CYS A 96 -3.94 1.83 -2.10
N GLN A 97 -4.05 0.63 -2.66
CA GLN A 97 -5.09 -0.34 -2.35
C GLN A 97 -4.44 -1.69 -2.04
N ILE A 98 -4.89 -2.30 -0.95
CA ILE A 98 -4.56 -3.66 -0.56
C ILE A 98 -5.71 -4.56 -0.98
N TYR A 99 -5.39 -5.66 -1.65
CA TYR A 99 -6.35 -6.65 -2.12
C TYR A 99 -6.09 -8.00 -1.47
N TYR A 100 -7.16 -8.69 -1.10
CA TYR A 100 -7.12 -9.98 -0.43
C TYR A 100 -7.71 -11.07 -1.32
N ALA A 101 -7.20 -12.29 -1.18
CA ALA A 101 -7.78 -13.49 -1.75
C ALA A 101 -7.67 -14.62 -0.74
N ASN A 102 -8.82 -15.18 -0.35
CA ASN A 102 -8.96 -16.13 0.76
C ASN A 102 -8.45 -15.53 2.09
N GLU A 103 -8.87 -14.30 2.40
CA GLU A 103 -8.52 -13.58 3.64
C GLU A 103 -7.02 -13.25 3.82
N GLU A 104 -6.20 -13.61 2.85
CA GLU A 104 -4.77 -13.30 2.81
C GLU A 104 -4.46 -12.20 1.80
N VAL A 105 -3.47 -11.36 2.10
CA VAL A 105 -2.97 -10.33 1.19
C VAL A 105 -2.50 -10.99 -0.11
N SER A 106 -3.03 -10.53 -1.23
CA SER A 106 -2.75 -11.06 -2.56
C SER A 106 -2.02 -10.05 -3.44
N THR A 107 -2.41 -8.78 -3.35
CA THR A 107 -1.85 -7.71 -4.17
C THR A 107 -1.85 -6.39 -3.40
N ILE A 108 -0.81 -5.59 -3.60
CA ILE A 108 -0.73 -4.21 -3.11
C ILE A 108 -0.41 -3.31 -4.30
N ALA A 109 -1.33 -2.42 -4.65
CA ALA A 109 -1.18 -1.51 -5.78
C ALA A 109 -1.14 -0.07 -5.29
N CYS A 110 -0.14 0.70 -5.71
CA CYS A 110 0.01 2.13 -5.44
C CYS A 110 0.17 2.90 -6.73
N THR A 111 -0.50 4.04 -6.81
CA THR A 111 -0.32 5.03 -7.87
C THR A 111 -0.25 6.41 -7.23
N ALA A 112 0.77 7.18 -7.57
CA ALA A 112 0.86 8.58 -7.15
C ALA A 112 1.46 9.45 -8.24
N ILE A 113 1.07 10.73 -8.26
CA ILE A 113 1.64 11.73 -9.15
C ILE A 113 2.49 12.69 -8.31
N ALA A 114 3.75 12.87 -8.72
CA ALA A 114 4.67 13.85 -8.15
C ALA A 114 5.44 14.52 -9.29
N HIS A 115 5.61 15.84 -9.22
CA HIS A 115 6.30 16.63 -10.26
C HIS A 115 5.84 16.33 -11.71
N GLY A 116 4.54 16.07 -11.89
CA GLY A 116 3.96 15.79 -13.21
C GLY A 116 4.23 14.39 -13.78
N ARG A 117 4.78 13.46 -12.99
CA ARG A 117 5.03 12.07 -13.41
C ARG A 117 4.27 11.08 -12.53
N ALA A 118 3.83 9.97 -13.11
CA ALA A 118 3.22 8.90 -12.33
C ALA A 118 4.30 7.96 -11.75
N HIS A 119 4.03 7.49 -10.54
CA HIS A 119 4.81 6.50 -9.81
C HIS A 119 3.89 5.34 -9.48
N LEU A 120 4.19 4.19 -10.08
CA LEU A 120 3.33 3.02 -10.10
C LEU A 120 4.05 1.86 -9.40
N ALA A 121 3.39 1.22 -8.46
CA ALA A 121 3.84 -0.01 -7.82
C ALA A 121 2.70 -1.02 -7.80
N ASN A 122 2.85 -2.17 -8.47
CA ASN A 122 1.83 -3.22 -8.46
C ASN A 122 2.45 -4.54 -8.00
N PHE A 123 2.37 -4.81 -6.71
CA PHE A 123 3.04 -5.94 -6.07
C PHE A 123 2.10 -7.13 -5.91
N VAL A 124 2.53 -8.29 -6.39
CA VAL A 124 1.84 -9.56 -6.22
C VAL A 124 2.59 -10.40 -5.20
N VAL A 125 1.90 -10.84 -4.15
CA VAL A 125 2.47 -11.65 -3.07
C VAL A 125 2.82 -13.05 -3.59
N SER A 126 4.01 -13.55 -3.23
CA SER A 126 4.41 -14.93 -3.49
C SER A 126 3.82 -15.86 -2.44
N ARG A 127 3.23 -16.98 -2.89
CA ARG A 127 2.68 -18.05 -2.02
C ARG A 127 3.51 -19.33 -2.01
N LEU A 128 4.72 -19.26 -2.58
CA LEU A 128 5.69 -20.36 -2.66
C LEU A 128 6.44 -20.54 -1.34
#